data_AF-A0A843CKE1-F1
#
_entry.id   AF-A0A843CKE1-F1
#
_cell.length_a   1.000
_cell.length_b   1.000
_cell.length_c   1.000
_cell.angle_alpha   90.00
_cell.angle_beta   90.00
_cell.angle_gamma   90.00
#
_symmetry.space_group_name_H-M   'P 1'
#
loop_
_entity.id
_entity.type
_entity.pdbx_description
1 polymer ?
#
loop_
_entity_poly.entity_id
_entity_poly.type
_entity_poly.pdbx_seq_one_letter_code
_entity_poly.pdbx_strand_id
1 'polypeptide(L)'
;MKKIICQYCGSGDIVTEGNKRICRYCRSVYVVEQSDAGIKNSEISLKNDIDQLLEKCRRDPKNAYRYANLILDIDPGNEEAEKFL
;
A
#
# COMPACT_ATOMS: atom_id res chain seq x y z
N MET A 1 -13.73 -24.48 -5.80
CA MET A 1 -12.49 -24.77 -5.06
C MET A 1 -11.41 -23.81 -5.53
N LYS A 2 -10.92 -22.89 -4.67
CA LYS A 2 -9.81 -21.97 -5.05
C LYS A 2 -8.50 -22.76 -5.01
N LYS A 3 -7.86 -22.96 -6.16
CA LYS A 3 -6.52 -23.56 -6.24
C LYS A 3 -5.50 -22.50 -5.81
N ILE A 4 -4.69 -22.81 -4.81
CA ILE A 4 -3.57 -21.95 -4.42
C ILE A 4 -2.44 -22.23 -5.41
N ILE A 5 -2.01 -21.21 -6.13
CA ILE A 5 -0.97 -21.32 -7.15
C ILE A 5 0.20 -20.44 -6.71
N CYS A 6 1.42 -20.95 -6.87
CA CYS A 6 2.63 -20.21 -6.60
C CYS A 6 2.75 -19.05 -7.60
N GLN A 7 2.82 -17.81 -7.11
CA GLN A 7 2.95 -16.62 -7.96
C GLN A 7 4.30 -16.54 -8.68
N TYR A 8 5.32 -17.25 -8.21
CA TYR A 8 6.67 -17.20 -8.80
C TYR A 8 6.89 -18.23 -9.90
N CYS A 9 6.31 -19.44 -9.78
CA CYS A 9 6.54 -20.53 -10.73
C CYS A 9 5.27 -21.15 -11.30
N GLY A 10 4.08 -20.69 -10.90
CA GLY A 10 2.81 -21.25 -11.38
C GLY A 10 2.48 -22.65 -10.88
N SER A 11 3.30 -23.24 -10.01
CA SER A 11 3.01 -24.57 -9.46
C SER A 11 1.85 -24.53 -8.45
N GLY A 12 0.96 -25.52 -8.52
CA GLY A 12 -0.10 -25.75 -7.55
C GLY A 12 0.33 -26.54 -6.31
N ASP A 13 1.60 -26.94 -6.23
CA ASP A 13 2.12 -27.80 -5.17
C ASP A 13 2.75 -26.94 -4.06
N ILE A 14 1.94 -26.65 -3.05
CA ILE A 14 2.27 -25.78 -1.93
C ILE A 14 2.00 -26.53 -0.63
N VAL A 15 3.02 -26.63 0.21
CA VAL A 15 2.94 -27.21 1.56
C VAL A 15 2.71 -26.09 2.56
N THR A 16 1.89 -26.33 3.57
CA THR A 16 1.71 -25.38 4.68
C THR A 16 2.40 -25.92 5.92
N GLU A 17 3.41 -25.20 6.40
CA GLU A 17 4.19 -25.51 7.61
C GLU A 17 4.00 -24.37 8.62
N GLY A 18 3.13 -24.58 9.61
CA GLY A 18 2.80 -23.56 10.61
C GLY A 18 2.16 -22.32 10.00
N ASN A 19 2.80 -21.15 10.17
CA ASN A 19 2.36 -19.87 9.61
C ASN A 19 2.97 -19.56 8.23
N LYS A 20 3.58 -20.54 7.56
CA LYS A 20 4.22 -20.36 6.27
C LYS A 20 3.68 -21.35 5.26
N ARG A 21 3.49 -20.89 4.03
CA ARG A 21 3.24 -21.75 2.87
C ARG A 21 4.51 -21.79 2.03
N ILE A 22 4.92 -22.97 1.61
CA ILE A 22 6.17 -23.21 0.90
C ILE A 22 5.84 -23.91 -0.40
N CYS A 23 6.22 -23.33 -1.53
CA CYS A 23 6.11 -24.02 -2.82
C CYS A 23 7.16 -25.12 -2.93
N ARG A 24 6.79 -26.37 -3.27
CA ARG A 24 7.76 -27.47 -3.41
C ARG A 24 8.73 -27.30 -4.57
N TYR A 25 8.34 -26.55 -5.59
CA TYR A 25 9.12 -26.41 -6.83
C TYR A 25 10.19 -25.32 -6.72
N CYS A 26 9.77 -24.07 -6.47
CA CYS A 26 10.71 -22.94 -6.39
C CYS A 26 11.19 -22.63 -4.97
N ARG A 27 10.65 -23.33 -3.95
CA ARG A 27 10.93 -23.09 -2.52
C ARG A 27 10.57 -21.68 -2.03
N SER A 28 9.71 -20.95 -2.76
CA SER A 28 9.18 -19.66 -2.31
C SER A 28 8.36 -19.84 -1.04
N VAL A 29 8.63 -19.00 -0.05
CA VAL A 29 7.98 -18.99 1.27
C VAL A 29 7.00 -17.82 1.34
N TYR A 30 5.75 -18.10 1.65
CA TYR A 30 4.69 -17.13 1.88
C TYR A 30 4.35 -17.13 3.36
N VAL A 31 4.60 -16.03 4.06
CA VAL A 31 4.19 -15.89 5.46
C VAL A 31 2.69 -15.59 5.47
N VAL A 32 1.90 -16.50 6.04
CA VAL A 32 0.49 -16.27 6.35
C VAL A 32 0.49 -15.57 7.70
N GLU A 33 0.70 -14.25 7.69
CA GLU A 33 0.55 -13.46 8.89
C GLU A 33 -0.90 -13.59 9.35
N GLN A 34 -1.09 -14.24 10.50
CA GLN A 34 -2.35 -14.33 11.22
C GLN A 34 -2.62 -12.98 11.89
N SER A 35 -2.72 -11.94 11.07
CA SER A 35 -2.99 -10.57 11.47
C SER A 35 -3.89 -9.96 10.41
N ASP A 36 -5.16 -10.34 10.53
CA ASP A 36 -6.33 -9.72 9.91
C ASP A 36 -6.55 -8.29 10.47
N ALA A 37 -5.47 -7.49 10.59
CA ALA A 37 -5.47 -6.10 11.05
C ALA A 37 -4.59 -5.21 10.15
N GLY A 38 -4.32 -5.68 8.94
CA GLY A 38 -3.51 -4.97 7.97
C GLY A 38 -3.81 -5.51 6.59
N ILE A 39 -5.08 -5.44 6.20
CA ILE A 39 -5.44 -5.52 4.80
C ILE A 39 -4.58 -4.44 4.13
N LYS A 40 -3.46 -4.84 3.51
CA LYS A 40 -2.82 -4.09 2.43
C LYS A 40 -3.78 -4.14 1.27
N ASN A 41 -4.92 -3.49 1.43
CA ASN A 41 -5.66 -2.95 0.33
C ASN A 41 -4.68 -1.93 -0.21
N SER A 42 -4.02 -2.28 -1.31
CA SER A 42 -3.66 -1.27 -2.29
C SER A 42 -4.95 -0.73 -2.91
N GLU A 43 -5.83 -0.19 -2.06
CA GLU A 43 -6.82 0.78 -2.48
C GLU A 43 -5.99 2.02 -2.74
N ILE A 44 -5.76 2.31 -4.03
CA ILE A 44 -5.36 3.62 -4.50
C ILE A 44 -6.54 4.55 -4.19
N SER A 45 -6.71 4.85 -2.91
CA SER A 45 -7.71 5.78 -2.43
C SER A 45 -7.02 7.12 -2.42
N LEU A 46 -7.21 7.90 -3.48
CA LEU A 46 -6.65 9.25 -3.65
C LEU A 46 -6.80 10.12 -2.38
N LYS A 47 -7.85 9.86 -1.60
CA LYS A 47 -8.11 10.49 -0.31
C LYS A 47 -6.97 10.24 0.70
N ASN A 48 -6.46 9.02 0.77
CA ASN A 48 -5.34 8.64 1.65
C ASN A 48 -4.01 9.26 1.18
N ASP A 49 -3.83 9.50 -0.12
CA ASP A 49 -2.65 10.19 -0.64
C ASP A 49 -2.68 11.69 -0.34
N ILE A 50 -3.85 12.34 -0.47
CA ILE A 50 -4.04 13.76 -0.10
C ILE A 50 -3.80 13.98 1.40
N ASP A 51 -4.37 13.15 2.27
CA ASP A 51 -4.15 13.23 3.72
C ASP A 51 -2.66 13.10 4.10
N GLN A 52 -1.92 12.19 3.46
CA GLN A 52 -0.48 12.04 3.67
C GLN A 52 0.32 13.25 3.18
N LEU A 53 -0.08 13.87 2.06
CA LEU A 53 0.57 15.08 1.56
C LEU A 53 0.29 16.28 2.48
N LEU A 54 -0.94 16.41 2.99
CA LEU A 54 -1.28 17.46 3.97
C LEU A 54 -0.50 17.29 5.27
N GLU A 55 -0.32 16.06 5.73
CA GLU A 55 0.53 15.77 6.89
C GLU A 55 2.00 16.16 6.63
N LYS A 56 2.51 15.92 5.42
CA LYS A 56 3.87 16.37 5.01
C LYS A 56 3.98 17.89 4.97
N CYS A 57 2.95 18.63 4.52
CA CYS A 57 2.93 20.09 4.59
C CYS A 57 3.12 20.59 6.02
N ARG A 58 2.47 19.95 6.99
CA ARG A 58 2.54 20.32 8.42
C ARG A 58 3.87 19.94 9.06
N ARG A 59 4.44 18.78 8.71
CA ARG A 59 5.69 18.27 9.29
C ARG A 59 6.94 18.92 8.69
N ASP A 60 6.89 19.32 7.42
CA ASP A 60 8.03 19.88 6.70
C ASP A 60 7.65 21.20 6.01
N PRO A 61 7.52 22.30 6.78
CA PRO A 61 7.05 23.59 6.27
C PRO A 61 7.97 24.16 5.16
N LYS A 62 9.24 23.75 5.12
CA LYS A 62 10.19 24.16 4.07
C LYS A 62 9.81 23.64 2.68
N ASN A 63 9.14 22.49 2.60
CA ASN A 63 8.67 21.91 1.34
C ASN A 63 7.14 21.87 1.24
N ALA A 64 6.41 22.48 2.19
CA ALA A 64 4.95 22.51 2.20
C ALA A 64 4.36 23.01 0.88
N TYR A 65 4.95 24.05 0.29
CA TYR A 65 4.56 24.54 -1.03
C TYR A 65 4.57 23.44 -2.12
N ARG A 66 5.58 22.57 -2.13
CA ARG A 66 5.69 21.50 -3.14
C ARG A 66 4.63 20.42 -2.93
N TYR A 67 4.37 20.04 -1.68
CA TYR A 67 3.34 19.05 -1.36
C TYR A 67 1.93 19.61 -1.61
N ALA A 68 1.70 20.90 -1.32
CA ALA A 68 0.45 21.60 -1.61
C ALA A 68 0.14 21.63 -3.12
N ASN A 69 1.13 21.94 -3.95
CA ASN A 69 0.97 21.88 -5.41
C ASN A 69 0.61 20.46 -5.89
N LEU A 70 1.25 19.42 -5.33
CA LEU A 70 0.90 18.03 -5.66
C LEU A 70 -0.54 17.68 -5.26
N ILE A 71 -1.05 18.22 -4.14
CA ILE A 71 -2.44 18.04 -3.75
C ILE A 71 -3.37 18.74 -4.74
N LEU A 72 -3.07 19.98 -5.13
CA LEU A 72 -3.90 20.75 -6.06
C LEU A 72 -3.90 20.18 -7.48
N ASP A 73 -2.83 19.50 -7.91
CA ASP A 73 -2.81 18.73 -9.16
C ASP A 73 -3.78 17.53 -9.13
N ILE A 74 -4.03 16.95 -7.95
CA ILE A 74 -4.94 15.81 -7.75
C ILE A 74 -6.37 16.28 -7.48
N ASP A 75 -6.51 17.31 -6.63
CA ASP A 75 -7.75 17.90 -6.16
C ASP A 75 -7.61 19.44 -6.15
N PRO A 76 -7.91 20.10 -7.28
CA PRO A 76 -7.74 21.54 -7.41
C PRO A 76 -8.69 22.36 -6.54
N GLY A 77 -9.72 21.75 -5.93
CA GLY A 77 -10.64 22.40 -5.01
C GLY A 77 -10.24 22.27 -3.53
N ASN A 78 -9.02 21.82 -3.25
CA ASN A 78 -8.59 21.51 -1.89
C ASN A 78 -8.22 22.78 -1.10
N GLU A 79 -9.18 23.32 -0.37
CA GLU A 79 -9.02 24.51 0.48
C GLU A 79 -7.94 24.35 1.56
N GLU A 80 -7.66 23.12 2.00
CA GLU A 80 -6.57 22.84 2.96
C GLU A 80 -5.20 23.04 2.31
N ALA A 81 -5.01 22.60 1.06
CA ALA A 81 -3.77 22.75 0.33
C ALA A 81 -3.48 24.21 -0.05
N GLU A 82 -4.51 24.99 -0.40
CA GLU A 82 -4.35 26.42 -0.71
C GLU A 82 -3.76 27.23 0.46
N LYS A 83 -3.98 26.81 1.71
CA LYS A 83 -3.39 27.47 2.90
C LYS A 83 -1.86 27.36 2.97
N PHE A 84 -1.26 26.47 2.19
CA PHE A 84 0.18 26.20 2.17
C PHE A 84 0.89 26.76 0.92
N LEU A 85 0.18 27.50 0.06
CA LEU A 85 0.74 28.30 -1.03
C LEU A 85 1.23 29.68 -0.53
#